data_AF-A0A968X3A9-F1
#
_entry.id   AF-A0A968X3A9-F1
#
_cell.length_a   1.000
_cell.length_b   1.000
_cell.length_c   1.000
_cell.angle_alpha   90.00
_cell.angle_beta   90.00
_cell.angle_gamma   90.00
#
_symmetry.space_group_name_H-M   'P 1'
#
loop_
_entity.id
_entity.type
_entity.pdbx_description
1 polymer ?
#
loop_
_entity_poly.entity_id
_entity_poly.type
_entity_poly.pdbx_seq_one_letter_code
_entity_poly.pdbx_strand_id
1 'polypeptide(L)' 'MSVVVESDLEILREAYAVLLKHLGASKTARFWLAWQVGSGDYLNLREQLFGGQTVNELYGQIAEFQEKLPLSK' A
#
# COMPACT_ATOMS: atom_id res chain seq x y z
N MET A 1 -11.61 37.60 5.58
CA MET A 1 -11.28 36.62 4.52
C MET A 1 -11.14 35.27 5.19
N SER A 2 -12.05 34.32 4.95
CA SER A 2 -11.91 32.94 5.41
C SER A 2 -11.12 32.17 4.35
N VAL A 3 -9.87 31.83 4.65
CA VAL A 3 -9.08 30.94 3.78
C VAL A 3 -9.65 29.54 3.97
N VAL A 4 -10.26 28.98 2.92
CA VAL A 4 -10.62 27.57 2.89
C VAL A 4 -9.32 26.81 2.66
N VAL A 5 -8.82 26.19 3.73
CA VAL A 5 -7.62 25.34 3.65
C VAL A 5 -8.09 23.97 3.15
N GLU A 6 -7.61 23.58 1.98
CA GLU A 6 -7.83 22.24 1.44
C GLU A 6 -7.24 21.20 2.40
N SER A 7 -8.00 20.15 2.66
CA SER A 7 -7.57 19.06 3.51
C SER A 7 -6.48 18.23 2.83
N ASP A 8 -5.61 17.60 3.62
CA ASP A 8 -4.59 16.69 3.09
C ASP A 8 -5.19 15.59 2.19
N LEU A 9 -6.44 15.16 2.46
CA LEU A 9 -7.17 14.19 1.64
C LEU A 9 -7.53 14.73 0.25
N GLU A 10 -7.87 16.01 0.15
CA GLU A 10 -8.16 16.66 -1.13
C GLU A 10 -6.88 16.77 -1.97
N ILE A 11 -5.77 17.17 -1.34
CA ILE A 11 -4.45 17.25 -1.98
C ILE A 11 -3.99 15.86 -2.48
N LEU A 12 -4.17 14.81 -1.67
CA LEU A 12 -3.83 13.44 -2.07
C LEU A 12 -4.69 12.93 -3.22
N ARG A 13 -5.98 13.27 -3.24
CA ARG A 13 -6.90 12.89 -4.33
C ARG A 13 -6.49 13.56 -5.64
N GLU A 14 -6.12 14.83 -5.61
CA GLU A 14 -5.62 15.55 -6.77
C GLU A 14 -4.30 14.97 -7.28
N ALA A 15 -3.36 14.69 -6.38
CA ALA A 15 -2.09 14.05 -6.71
C ALA A 15 -2.31 12.68 -7.39
N TYR A 16 -3.23 11.86 -6.86
CA TYR A 16 -3.58 10.57 -7.46
C TYR A 16 -4.14 10.74 -8.89
N ALA A 17 -5.04 11.70 -9.11
CA ALA A 17 -5.62 11.96 -10.42
C ALA A 17 -4.57 12.40 -11.46
N VAL A 18 -3.63 13.26 -11.07
CA VAL A 18 -2.52 13.70 -11.92
C VAL A 18 -1.61 12.52 -12.26
N LEU A 19 -1.22 11.72 -11.26
CA LEU A 19 -0.36 10.56 -11.48
C LEU A 19 -1.04 9.52 -12.37
N LEU A 20 -2.33 9.23 -12.14
CA LEU A 20 -3.10 8.31 -12.98
C LEU A 20 -3.14 8.76 -14.45
N LYS A 21 -3.32 10.06 -14.70
CA LYS A 21 -3.34 10.65 -16.05
C LYS A 21 -2.00 10.52 -16.77
N HIS A 22 -0.88 10.71 -16.07
CA HIS A 22 0.44 10.79 -16.71
C HIS A 22 1.23 9.48 -16.69
N LEU A 23 1.04 8.64 -15.67
CA LEU A 23 1.80 7.41 -15.48
C LEU A 23 1.00 6.16 -15.85
N GLY A 24 -0.33 6.27 -15.90
CA GLY A 24 -1.23 5.14 -16.06
C GLY A 24 -1.32 4.29 -14.79
N ALA A 25 -2.39 3.49 -14.69
CA ALA A 25 -2.79 2.80 -13.47
C ALA A 25 -1.67 1.96 -12.81
N SER A 26 -0.90 1.20 -13.61
CA SER A 26 0.15 0.30 -13.09
C SER A 26 1.30 1.06 -12.42
N LYS A 27 1.78 2.15 -13.04
CA LYS A 27 2.89 2.93 -12.48
C LYS A 27 2.44 3.80 -11.31
N THR A 28 1.21 4.32 -11.35
CA THR A 28 0.62 5.06 -10.23
C THR A 28 0.48 4.18 -8.99
N ALA A 29 0.00 2.94 -9.12
CA ALA A 29 -0.10 2.01 -8.00
C ALA A 29 1.26 1.70 -7.37
N ARG A 30 2.30 1.46 -8.18
CA ARG A 30 3.67 1.24 -7.69
C ARG A 30 4.24 2.47 -6.99
N PHE A 31 4.02 3.65 -7.55
CA PHE A 31 4.44 4.91 -6.94
C PHE A 31 3.75 5.11 -5.59
N TRP A 32 2.44 4.85 -5.50
CA TRP A 32 1.67 5.02 -4.27
C TRP A 32 2.15 4.08 -3.15
N LEU A 33 2.44 2.83 -3.49
CA LEU A 33 3.03 1.85 -2.56
C LEU A 33 4.42 2.31 -2.09
N ALA A 34 5.28 2.76 -3.01
CA ALA A 34 6.61 3.27 -2.67
C ALA A 34 6.55 4.57 -1.84
N TRP A 35 5.55 5.42 -2.09
CA TRP A 35 5.32 6.66 -1.35
C TRP A 35 4.87 6.37 0.09
N GLN A 36 3.94 5.43 0.30
CA GLN A 36 3.55 4.98 1.64
C GLN A 36 4.68 4.26 2.39
N VAL A 37 5.61 3.61 1.67
CA VAL A 37 6.82 3.04 2.26
C VAL A 37 7.75 4.12 2.84
N GLY A 38 7.60 5.39 2.47
CA GLY A 38 8.31 6.50 3.08
C GLY A 38 7.75 6.97 4.43
N SER A 39 6.53 6.57 4.82
CA SER A 39 5.89 6.99 6.08
C SER A 39 5.86 5.93 7.17
N GLY A 40 6.28 4.70 6.88
CA GLY A 40 6.45 3.65 7.88
C GLY A 40 7.81 3.01 7.68
N ASP A 41 8.59 2.89 8.74
CA ASP A 41 9.85 2.15 8.73
C ASP A 41 9.54 0.69 8.39
N TYR A 42 9.45 0.40 7.09
CA TYR A 42 9.04 -0.89 6.54
C TYR A 42 9.98 -1.99 7.00
N LEU A 43 11.25 -1.66 7.24
CA LEU A 43 12.22 -2.60 7.79
C LEU A 43 11.88 -2.95 9.24
N ASN A 44 11.59 -1.95 10.09
CA ASN A 44 11.13 -2.22 11.45
C ASN A 44 9.77 -2.91 11.48
N LEU A 45 8.82 -2.52 10.64
CA LEU A 45 7.50 -3.14 10.57
C LEU A 45 7.60 -4.60 10.10
N ARG A 46 8.42 -4.86 9.08
CA ARG A 46 8.71 -6.22 8.60
C ARG A 46 9.34 -7.07 9.71
N GLU A 47 10.29 -6.52 10.44
CA GLU A 47 10.94 -7.23 11.56
C GLU A 47 9.94 -7.49 12.70
N GLN A 48 9.06 -6.54 13.02
CA GLN A 48 8.01 -6.73 14.03
C GLN A 48 6.96 -7.77 13.62
N LEU A 49 6.58 -7.81 12.35
CA LEU A 49 5.53 -8.69 11.85
C LEU A 49 6.04 -10.10 11.51
N PHE A 50 7.28 -10.21 11.04
CA PHE A 50 7.80 -11.44 10.42
C PHE A 50 9.23 -11.80 10.88
N GLY A 51 9.79 -11.07 11.84
CA GLY A 51 11.11 -11.35 12.41
C GLY A 51 11.19 -12.78 12.93
N GLY A 52 12.22 -13.51 12.51
CA GLY A 52 12.42 -14.93 12.86
C GLY A 52 11.64 -15.93 12.01
N GLN A 53 10.76 -15.49 11.10
CA GLN A 53 10.09 -16.40 10.16
C GLN A 53 10.91 -16.59 8.89
N THR A 54 10.95 -17.82 8.41
CA THR A 54 11.54 -18.19 7.14
C THR A 54 10.55 -17.96 5.99
N VAL A 55 11.09 -17.83 4.78
CA VAL A 55 10.29 -17.69 3.55
C VAL A 55 9.31 -18.85 3.38
N ASN A 56 9.70 -20.07 3.78
CA ASN A 56 8.85 -21.25 3.69
C ASN A 56 7.64 -21.20 4.64
N GLU A 57 7.82 -20.67 5.85
CA GLU A 57 6.74 -20.52 6.82
C GLU A 57 5.74 -19.44 6.36
N LEU A 58 6.24 -18.32 5.85
CA LEU A 58 5.40 -17.28 5.26
C LEU A 58 4.60 -17.80 4.06
N TYR A 59 5.23 -18.61 3.20
CA TYR A 59 4.56 -19.22 2.06
C TYR A 59 3.43 -20.16 2.49
N GLY A 60 3.66 -20.98 3.53
CA GLY A 60 2.62 -21.84 4.09
C GLY A 60 1.42 -21.06 4.62
N GLN A 61 1.66 -19.98 5.36
CA GLN A 61 0.60 -19.11 5.88
C GLN A 61 -0.23 -18.46 4.76
N ILE A 62 0.43 -18.02 3.69
CA ILE A 62 -0.24 -17.44 2.52
C ILE A 62 -1.12 -18.48 1.81
N ALA A 63 -0.62 -19.71 1.64
CA ALA A 63 -1.38 -20.78 1.01
C ALA A 63 -2.62 -21.15 1.84
N GLU A 64 -2.49 -21.31 3.15
CA GLU A 64 -3.63 -21.57 4.05
C GLU A 64 -4.67 -20.45 4.02
N PHE A 65 -4.22 -19.19 3.95
CA PHE A 65 -5.13 -18.05 3.85
C PHE A 65 -5.90 -18.05 2.52
N GLN A 66 -5.23 -18.37 1.42
CA GLN A 66 -5.84 -18.45 0.09
C GLN A 66 -6.84 -19.59 -0.02
N GLU A 67 -6.58 -20.74 0.62
CA GLU A 67 -7.54 -21.85 0.68
C GLU A 67 -8.80 -21.51 1.48
N LYS A 68 -8.68 -20.63 2.49
CA LYS A 68 -9.80 -20.19 3.32
C LYS A 68 -10.59 -19.03 2.73
N LEU A 69 -10.10 -18.39 1.67
CA LEU A 69 -10.83 -17.31 1.00
C LEU A 69 -11.93 -17.92 0.12
N PRO A 70 -13.23 -17.65 0.37
CA PRO A 70 -14.27 -18.01 -0.58
C PRO A 70 -14.05 -17.15 -1.83
N LEU A 71 -13.66 -17.78 -2.94
CA LEU A 71 -13.59 -17.15 -4.24
C LEU A 71 -14.99 -16.63 -4.60
N SER A 72 -15.23 -15.34 -4.38
CA SER A 72 -16.31 -14.60 -5.05
C SER A 72 -15.99 -14.59 -6.55
N LYS A 73 -16.57 -15.55 -7.27
CA LYS A 73 -16.65 -15.55 -8.73
C LYS A 73 -17.56 -14.43 -9.22
#